data_AF-A0AAU9II91-F1
#
_entry.id   AF-A0AAU9II91-F1
#
_cell.length_a   1.000
_cell.length_b   1.000
_cell.length_c   1.000
_cell.angle_alpha   90.00
_cell.angle_beta   90.00
_cell.angle_gamma   90.00
#
_symmetry.space_group_name_H-M   'P 1'
#
loop_
_entity.id
_entity.type
_entity.pdbx_description
1 polymer ?
#
loop_
_entity_poly.entity_id
_entity_poly.type
_entity_poly.pdbx_seq_one_letter_code
_entity_poly.pdbx_strand_id
1 'polypeptide(L)'
;MAEKVSITFDENNQIRVLESSLYNDSLGLQTASYEFINDMKRFQETVGSLVEVLDEQAGKIENEKLRSVGLRNQVDNEAEARKKKQQELVFLINEKIAELERYTYQYESLLKVEEEQKQLIERLNNNEA
;
A
#
# COMPACT_ATOMS: atom_id res chain seq x y z
N MET A 1 63.75 -50.03 -4.48
CA MET A 1 63.01 -51.30 -4.27
C MET A 1 61.72 -51.16 -5.07
N ALA A 2 61.55 -51.93 -6.14
CA ALA A 2 60.37 -51.81 -6.99
C ALA A 2 59.14 -52.32 -6.22
N GLU A 3 58.12 -51.47 -6.10
CA GLU A 3 56.87 -51.80 -5.44
C GLU A 3 56.18 -52.93 -6.21
N LYS A 4 55.86 -54.03 -5.51
CA LYS A 4 55.35 -55.25 -6.12
C LYS A 4 53.89 -55.01 -6.54
N VAL A 5 53.68 -54.62 -7.79
CA VAL A 5 52.34 -54.39 -8.36
C VAL A 5 51.59 -55.72 -8.35
N SER A 6 50.53 -55.81 -7.53
CA SER A 6 49.64 -56.96 -7.51
C SER A 6 48.64 -56.84 -8.66
N ILE A 7 48.73 -57.74 -9.62
CA ILE A 7 47.82 -57.82 -10.76
C ILE A 7 46.71 -58.81 -10.40
N THR A 8 45.47 -58.36 -10.45
CA THR A 8 44.27 -59.16 -10.21
C THR A 8 43.48 -59.29 -11.52
N PHE A 9 42.68 -60.34 -11.63
CA PHE A 9 41.75 -60.53 -12.74
C PHE A 9 40.34 -60.32 -12.21
N ASP A 10 39.52 -59.56 -12.93
CA ASP A 10 38.10 -59.44 -12.61
C ASP A 10 37.26 -60.60 -13.19
N GLU A 11 35.97 -60.60 -12.88
CA GLU A 11 34.99 -61.62 -13.33
C GLU A 11 34.85 -61.68 -14.86
N ASN A 12 35.33 -60.66 -15.58
CA ASN A 12 35.33 -60.58 -17.04
C ASN A 12 36.72 -60.84 -17.66
N ASN A 13 37.65 -61.42 -16.88
CA ASN A 13 39.04 -61.71 -17.25
C ASN A 13 39.87 -60.48 -17.65
N GLN A 14 39.49 -59.28 -17.20
CA GLN A 14 40.26 -58.07 -17.43
C GLN A 14 41.34 -57.91 -16.37
N ILE A 15 42.53 -57.49 -16.82
CA ILE A 15 43.67 -57.22 -15.95
C ILE A 15 43.41 -55.95 -15.15
N ARG A 16 43.40 -56.04 -13.81
CA ARG A 16 43.24 -54.91 -12.90
C ARG A 16 44.40 -54.81 -11.92
N VAL A 17 44.72 -53.59 -11.52
CA VAL A 17 45.74 -53.28 -10.49
C VAL A 17 45.11 -53.19 -9.09
N LEU A 18 43.78 -53.04 -9.04
CA LEU A 18 42.96 -53.00 -7.83
C LEU A 18 42.07 -54.24 -7.78
N GLU A 19 41.85 -54.77 -6.58
CA GLU A 19 40.89 -55.86 -6.36
C GLU A 19 39.49 -55.46 -6.87
N SER A 20 38.79 -56.39 -7.52
CA SER A 20 37.51 -56.11 -8.18
C SER A 20 36.45 -55.55 -7.22
N SER A 21 36.45 -56.00 -5.96
CA SER A 21 35.58 -55.51 -4.88
C SER A 21 35.82 -54.03 -4.59
N LEU A 22 37.07 -53.66 -4.28
CA LEU A 22 37.53 -52.29 -4.02
C LEU A 22 37.27 -51.34 -5.19
N TYR A 23 37.41 -51.81 -6.44
CA TYR A 23 37.11 -51.03 -7.63
C TYR A 23 35.59 -50.76 -7.76
N ASN A 24 34.76 -51.76 -7.55
CA ASN A 24 33.30 -51.63 -7.60
C ASN A 24 32.78 -50.72 -6.48
N ASP A 25 33.32 -50.84 -5.26
CA ASP A 25 32.98 -49.95 -4.15
C ASP A 25 33.37 -48.51 -4.44
N SER A 26 34.55 -48.29 -5.05
CA SER A 26 35.02 -46.96 -5.46
C SER A 26 34.12 -46.34 -6.54
N LEU A 27 33.66 -47.14 -7.51
CA LEU A 27 32.69 -46.69 -8.51
C LEU A 27 31.33 -46.37 -7.88
N GLY A 28 30.83 -47.22 -6.96
CA GLY A 28 29.60 -46.97 -6.24
C GLY A 28 29.66 -45.68 -5.43
N LEU A 29 30.77 -45.45 -4.73
CA LEU A 29 31.01 -44.21 -3.99
C LEU A 29 31.08 -43.00 -4.93
N GLN A 30 31.72 -43.13 -6.09
CA GLN A 30 31.76 -42.08 -7.11
C GLN A 30 30.35 -41.71 -7.58
N THR A 31 29.53 -42.70 -7.95
CA THR A 31 28.15 -42.47 -8.39
C THR A 31 27.30 -41.82 -7.30
N ALA A 32 27.33 -42.36 -6.07
CA ALA A 32 26.59 -41.80 -4.94
C ALA A 32 27.03 -40.35 -4.63
N SER A 33 28.32 -40.04 -4.77
CA SER A 33 28.83 -38.68 -4.59
C SER A 33 28.30 -37.73 -5.67
N TYR A 34 28.22 -38.18 -6.93
CA TYR A 34 27.62 -37.38 -8.01
C TYR A 34 26.13 -37.14 -7.80
N GLU A 35 25.39 -38.16 -7.38
CA GLU A 35 23.96 -38.04 -7.06
C GLU A 35 23.74 -37.04 -5.91
N PHE A 36 24.51 -37.15 -4.83
CA PHE A 36 24.45 -36.22 -3.71
C PHE A 36 24.71 -34.77 -4.13
N ILE A 37 25.70 -34.53 -5.00
CA ILE A 37 26.00 -33.20 -5.52
C ILE A 37 24.81 -32.65 -6.33
N ASN A 38 24.17 -33.50 -7.13
CA ASN A 38 23.01 -33.09 -7.93
C ASN A 38 21.79 -32.79 -7.05
N ASP A 39 21.54 -33.61 -6.04
CA ASP A 39 20.46 -33.37 -5.07
C ASP A 39 20.71 -32.08 -4.27
N MET A 40 21.96 -31.84 -3.87
CA MET A 40 22.35 -30.59 -3.21
C MET A 40 22.09 -29.37 -4.09
N LYS A 41 22.38 -29.44 -5.40
CA LYS A 41 22.08 -28.35 -6.34
C LYS A 41 20.58 -28.09 -6.45
N ARG A 42 19.77 -29.13 -6.58
CA ARG A 42 18.29 -28.99 -6.63
C ARG A 42 17.73 -28.40 -5.35
N PHE A 43 18.29 -28.81 -4.21
CA PHE A 43 17.91 -28.24 -2.92
C PHE A 43 18.24 -26.75 -2.85
N GLN A 44 19.45 -26.35 -3.26
CA GLN A 44 19.86 -24.95 -3.32
C GLN A 44 18.94 -24.12 -4.23
N GLU A 45 18.59 -24.63 -5.41
CA GLU A 45 17.64 -23.98 -6.32
C GLU A 45 16.27 -23.80 -5.67
N THR A 46 15.75 -24.85 -5.02
CA THR A 46 14.44 -24.80 -4.35
C THR A 46 14.42 -23.80 -3.21
N VAL A 47 15.47 -23.78 -2.38
CA VAL A 47 15.60 -22.80 -1.29
C VAL A 47 15.72 -21.39 -1.86
N GLY A 48 16.47 -21.18 -2.94
CA GLY A 48 16.55 -19.90 -3.64
C GLY A 48 15.17 -19.39 -4.07
N SER A 49 14.39 -20.22 -4.76
CA SER A 49 13.03 -19.87 -5.17
C SER A 49 12.11 -19.61 -3.97
N LEU A 50 12.24 -20.35 -2.87
CA LEU A 50 11.46 -20.11 -1.66
C LEU A 50 11.77 -18.75 -1.04
N VAL A 51 13.05 -18.35 -1.00
CA VAL A 51 13.47 -17.04 -0.49
C VAL A 51 12.87 -15.92 -1.34
N GLU A 52 12.92 -16.05 -2.67
CA GLU A 52 12.32 -15.06 -3.58
C GLU A 52 10.81 -14.89 -3.34
N VAL A 53 10.08 -15.99 -3.18
CA VAL A 53 8.64 -15.95 -2.88
C VAL A 53 8.38 -15.30 -1.52
N LEU A 54 9.19 -15.61 -0.50
CA LEU A 54 9.04 -15.00 0.83
C LEU A 54 9.28 -13.49 0.79
N ASP A 55 10.29 -13.02 0.04
CA ASP A 55 10.57 -11.60 -0.11
C ASP A 55 9.43 -10.87 -0.85
N GLU A 56 8.87 -11.48 -1.90
CA GLU A 56 7.70 -10.92 -2.60
C GLU A 56 6.49 -10.80 -1.66
N GLN A 57 6.22 -11.83 -0.85
CA GLN A 57 5.12 -11.81 0.10
C GLN A 57 5.33 -10.80 1.23
N ALA A 58 6.56 -10.68 1.75
CA ALA A 58 6.91 -9.66 2.73
C ALA A 58 6.63 -8.25 2.19
N GLY A 59 6.98 -7.99 0.92
CA GLY A 59 6.67 -6.73 0.25
C GLY A 59 5.16 -6.45 0.14
N LYS A 60 4.35 -7.46 -0.21
CA LYS A 60 2.89 -7.34 -0.27
C LYS A 60 2.28 -7.03 1.10
N ILE A 61 2.76 -7.72 2.15
CA ILE A 61 2.29 -7.51 3.53
C ILE A 61 2.58 -6.07 3.99
N GLU A 62 3.79 -5.56 3.74
CA GLU A 62 4.14 -4.20 4.17
C GLU A 62 3.30 -3.15 3.42
N ASN A 63 3.03 -3.35 2.13
CA ASN A 63 2.17 -2.45 1.36
C ASN A 63 0.73 -2.41 1.93
N GLU A 64 0.12 -3.57 2.17
CA GLU A 64 -1.23 -3.63 2.73
C GLU A 64 -1.30 -3.10 4.18
N LYS A 65 -0.24 -3.29 4.97
CA LYS A 65 -0.11 -2.66 6.29
C LYS A 65 -0.10 -1.15 6.18
N LEU A 66 0.69 -0.57 5.27
CA LEU A 66 0.73 0.88 5.05
C LEU A 66 -0.63 1.42 4.58
N ARG A 67 -1.29 0.72 3.65
CA ARG A 67 -2.65 1.07 3.20
C ARG A 67 -3.65 1.06 4.36
N SER A 68 -3.60 0.02 5.19
CA SER A 68 -4.49 -0.12 6.35
C SER A 68 -4.29 1.00 7.38
N VAL A 69 -3.04 1.38 7.65
CA VAL A 69 -2.73 2.53 8.52
C VAL A 69 -3.26 3.83 7.91
N GLY A 70 -3.10 4.03 6.60
CA GLY A 70 -3.63 5.19 5.89
C GLY A 70 -5.15 5.30 6.01
N LEU A 71 -5.88 4.20 5.78
CA LEU A 71 -7.33 4.15 5.92
C LEU A 71 -7.77 4.42 7.37
N ARG A 72 -7.08 3.85 8.35
CA ARG A 72 -7.36 4.11 9.78
C ARG A 72 -7.22 5.59 10.10
N ASN A 73 -6.12 6.22 9.68
CA ASN A 73 -5.90 7.64 9.90
C ASN A 73 -6.97 8.50 9.21
N GLN A 74 -7.47 8.11 8.04
CA GLN A 74 -8.57 8.82 7.38
C GLN A 74 -9.86 8.76 8.20
N VAL A 75 -10.23 7.56 8.67
CA VAL A 75 -11.44 7.36 9.49
C VAL A 75 -11.34 8.11 10.81
N ASP A 76 -10.19 8.01 11.49
CA ASP A 76 -9.94 8.69 12.78
C ASP A 76 -10.09 10.21 12.63
N ASN A 77 -9.58 10.78 11.54
CA ASN A 77 -9.67 12.22 11.26
C ASN A 77 -11.03 12.65 10.68
N GLU A 78 -11.87 11.72 10.19
CA GLU A 78 -13.13 12.05 9.54
C GLU A 78 -14.13 12.70 10.51
N ALA A 79 -14.17 12.24 11.76
CA ALA A 79 -15.06 12.80 12.78
C ALA A 79 -14.69 14.26 13.10
N GLU A 80 -13.40 14.55 13.26
CA GLU A 80 -12.90 15.90 13.52
C GLU A 80 -13.07 16.81 12.30
N ALA A 81 -12.78 16.32 11.10
CA ALA A 81 -13.01 17.03 9.84
C ALA A 81 -14.49 17.39 9.65
N ARG A 82 -15.41 16.45 9.93
CA ARG A 82 -16.86 16.71 9.91
C ARG A 82 -17.27 17.77 10.92
N LYS A 83 -16.77 17.69 12.16
CA LYS A 83 -17.06 18.68 13.20
C LYS A 83 -16.58 20.07 12.80
N LYS A 84 -15.34 20.18 12.30
CA LYS A 84 -14.78 21.45 11.81
C LYS A 84 -15.63 22.01 10.67
N LYS A 85 -16.02 21.17 9.71
CA LYS A 85 -16.86 21.61 8.59
C LYS A 85 -18.24 22.08 9.04
N GLN A 86 -18.84 21.41 10.02
CA GLN A 86 -20.11 21.82 10.61
C GLN A 86 -19.98 23.19 11.29
N GLN A 87 -18.90 23.43 12.05
CA GLN A 87 -18.65 24.72 12.68
C GLN A 87 -18.46 25.85 11.66
N GLU A 88 -17.71 25.60 10.59
CA GLU A 88 -17.54 26.56 9.49
C GLU A 88 -18.89 26.91 8.83
N LEU A 89 -19.75 25.91 8.59
CA LEU A 89 -21.08 26.14 8.01
C LEU A 89 -21.99 26.93 8.94
N VAL A 90 -21.99 26.63 10.24
CA VAL A 90 -22.77 27.38 11.24
C VAL A 90 -22.32 28.83 11.30
N PHE A 91 -21.00 29.08 11.28
CA PHE A 91 -20.47 30.44 11.23
C PHE A 91 -20.97 31.19 9.99
N LEU A 92 -20.88 30.58 8.81
CA LEU A 92 -21.35 31.18 7.55
C LEU A 92 -22.87 31.45 7.56
N ILE A 93 -23.66 30.53 8.13
CA ILE A 93 -25.11 30.73 8.28
C ILE A 93 -25.39 31.97 9.15
N ASN A 94 -24.71 32.09 10.29
CA ASN A 94 -24.91 33.24 11.17
C ASN A 94 -24.49 34.56 10.51
N GLU A 95 -23.40 34.56 9.73
CA GLU A 95 -22.98 35.72 8.94
C GLU A 95 -24.07 36.13 7.94
N LYS A 96 -24.67 35.16 7.23
CA LYS A 96 -25.74 35.43 6.26
C LYS A 96 -27.04 35.89 6.90
N ILE A 97 -27.37 35.38 8.09
CA ILE A 97 -28.53 35.86 8.86
C ILE A 97 -28.34 37.33 9.26
N ALA A 98 -27.18 37.69 9.80
CA ALA A 98 -26.88 39.07 10.18
C ALA A 98 -26.90 40.03 8.96
N GLU A 99 -26.39 39.57 7.82
CA GLU A 99 -26.43 40.33 6.57
C GLU A 99 -27.88 40.54 6.10
N LEU A 100 -28.72 39.50 6.19
CA LEU A 100 -30.15 39.58 5.86
C LEU A 100 -30.88 40.55 6.78
N GLU A 101 -30.69 40.47 8.10
CA GLU A 101 -31.31 41.37 9.07
C GLU A 101 -30.95 42.83 8.78
N ARG A 102 -29.69 43.10 8.42
CA ARG A 102 -29.25 44.43 8.01
C ARG A 102 -30.00 44.90 6.77
N TYR A 103 -30.15 44.06 5.76
CA TYR A 103 -30.87 44.42 4.53
C TYR A 103 -32.37 44.63 4.77
N THR A 104 -32.99 43.80 5.61
CA THR A 104 -34.38 43.97 6.02
C THR A 104 -34.59 45.33 6.68
N TYR A 105 -33.73 45.69 7.64
CA TYR A 105 -33.79 47.00 8.30
C TYR A 105 -33.62 48.17 7.32
N GLN A 106 -32.65 48.08 6.41
CA GLN A 106 -32.43 49.10 5.39
C GLN A 106 -33.64 49.25 4.45
N TYR A 107 -34.23 48.12 4.04
CA TYR A 107 -35.41 48.11 3.18
C TYR A 107 -36.62 48.75 3.87
N GLU A 108 -36.90 48.39 5.12
CA GLU A 108 -37.99 49.00 5.91
C GLU A 108 -37.78 50.50 6.12
N SER A 109 -36.53 50.94 6.34
CA SER A 109 -36.20 52.35 6.45
C SER A 109 -36.46 53.10 5.14
N LEU A 110 -36.10 52.50 3.99
CA LEU A 110 -36.32 53.10 2.68
C LEU A 110 -37.81 53.20 2.33
N LEU A 111 -38.61 52.19 2.68
CA LEU A 111 -40.06 52.23 2.50
C LEU A 111 -40.71 53.40 3.26
N LYS A 112 -40.27 53.67 4.49
CA LYS A 112 -40.77 54.82 5.26
C LYS A 112 -40.44 56.15 4.57
N VAL A 113 -39.19 56.30 4.12
CA VAL A 113 -38.74 57.51 3.40
C VAL A 113 -39.50 57.68 2.09
N GLU A 114 -39.73 56.59 1.34
CA GLU A 114 -40.51 56.61 0.10
C GLU A 114 -41.95 57.10 0.35
N GLU A 115 -42.60 56.57 1.39
CA GLU A 115 -43.95 56.96 1.79
C GLU A 115 -44.03 58.44 2.19
N GLU A 116 -43.08 58.92 3.01
CA GLU A 116 -42.97 60.34 3.39
C GLU A 116 -42.81 61.25 2.16
N GLN A 117 -41.98 60.82 1.19
CA GLN A 117 -41.79 61.55 -0.06
C GLN A 117 -43.07 61.58 -0.91
N LYS A 118 -43.80 60.46 -1.03
CA LYS A 118 -45.08 60.42 -1.75
C LYS A 118 -46.10 61.39 -1.13
N GLN A 119 -46.24 61.37 0.19
CA GLN A 119 -47.14 62.28 0.90
C GLN A 119 -46.74 63.75 0.72
N LEU A 120 -45.44 64.06 0.68
CA LEU A 120 -44.95 65.41 0.40
C LEU A 120 -45.32 65.84 -1.03
N ILE A 121 -45.13 64.97 -2.03
CA ILE A 121 -45.49 65.25 -3.42
C ILE A 121 -46.99 65.51 -3.54
N GLU A 122 -47.84 64.70 -2.91
CA GLU A 122 -49.30 64.93 -2.91
C GLU A 122 -49.68 66.28 -2.31
N ARG A 123 -49.05 66.69 -1.21
CA ARG A 123 -49.29 68.01 -0.60
C ARG A 123 -48.86 69.15 -1.50
N LEU A 124 -47.73 69.03 -2.19
CA LEU A 124 -47.24 70.04 -3.12
C LEU A 124 -48.19 70.16 -4.33
N ASN A 125 -48.61 69.04 -4.92
CA ASN A 125 -49.57 69.03 -6.03
C ASN A 125 -50.93 69.64 -5.66
N ASN A 126 -51.43 69.36 -4.45
CA ASN A 126 -52.70 69.91 -3.97
C ASN A 126 -52.63 71.40 -3.59
N ASN A 127 -51.44 71.95 -3.35
CA ASN A 127 -51.24 73.37 -3.06
C ASN A 127 -50.96 74.22 -4.31
N GLU A 128 -50.62 73.59 -5.45
CA GLU A 128 -50.40 74.27 -6.75
C GLU A 128 -51.63 74.27 -7.67
N ALA A 129 -52.77 73.73 -7.21
CA ALA A 129 -54.08 73.76 -7.87
C ALA A 129 -55.06 74.72 -7.17
#